data_AF-A0A0C9ZXZ4-F1
#
_entry.id   AF-A0A0C9ZXZ4-F1
#
_cell.length_a   1.000
_cell.length_b   1.000
_cell.length_c   1.000
_cell.angle_alpha   90.00
_cell.angle_beta   90.00
_cell.angle_gamma   90.00
#
_symmetry.space_group_name_H-M   'P 1'
#
loop_
_entity.id
_entity.type
_entity.pdbx_description
1 polymer ?
#
loop_
_entity_poly.entity_id
_entity_poly.type
_entity_poly.pdbx_seq_one_letter_code
_entity_poly.pdbx_strand_id
1 'polypeptide(L)'
;MVSSSPKPTVDGLPYDPEQDVQEKRDLRKKYRQLEKLTAEHLRPQDLDADMLVWQIAQADELFSKVKNPTEATLDSTVLRNVSSISAQKARAMKLGSGAFDMDDFVTKLISFMGGRQCLEDNEDGSEIEAEEDITLHWDKIGRKALAKSRRVPVTHFMLGPLSIEQKKRSQVKRQKEEKVQEEERRPQEIKEEDIQRSDNETTKNVLIIKDMLESTGPINLFKFIINPNDFAQSVENLFYVSFLIRDGECAFEITEEGDPMISEPYLSYLPWMLSCSKNSAL
;
A
#
# COMPACT_ATOMS: atom_id res chain seq x y z
N MET A 1 -51.64 59.99 9.48
CA MET A 1 -50.20 59.70 9.26
C MET A 1 -49.59 59.41 10.61
N VAL A 2 -49.51 58.14 10.99
CA VAL A 2 -48.84 57.72 12.23
C VAL A 2 -47.40 57.45 11.85
N SER A 3 -46.49 58.23 12.43
CA SER A 3 -45.05 58.13 12.23
C SER A 3 -44.54 56.82 12.79
N SER A 4 -44.23 55.85 11.91
CA SER A 4 -43.43 54.69 12.27
C SER A 4 -41.98 55.15 12.44
N SER A 5 -41.59 55.40 13.68
CA SER A 5 -40.17 55.60 14.01
C SER A 5 -39.40 54.33 13.65
N PRO A 6 -38.24 54.42 13.00
CA PRO A 6 -37.42 53.24 12.72
C PRO A 6 -36.97 52.66 14.06
N LYS A 7 -37.38 51.42 14.35
CA LYS A 7 -37.00 50.73 15.57
C LYS A 7 -35.50 50.41 15.52
N PRO A 8 -34.77 50.57 16.64
CA PRO A 8 -33.36 50.21 16.69
C PRO A 8 -33.22 48.71 16.42
N THR A 9 -32.49 48.35 15.37
CA THR A 9 -32.14 46.95 15.10
C THR A 9 -31.23 46.50 16.25
N VAL A 10 -31.75 45.59 17.07
CA VAL A 10 -30.99 44.98 18.17
C VAL A 10 -30.09 43.90 17.56
N ASP A 11 -29.16 44.33 16.71
CA ASP A 11 -28.20 43.46 16.05
C ASP A 11 -27.16 43.02 17.08
N GLY A 12 -27.49 42.00 17.88
CA GLY A 12 -26.54 41.39 18.81
C GLY A 12 -27.12 40.57 19.97
N LEU A 13 -28.43 40.61 20.24
CA LEU A 13 -29.04 39.77 21.27
C LEU A 13 -29.74 38.56 20.64
N PRO A 14 -29.44 37.31 21.08
CA PRO A 14 -30.12 36.09 20.62
C PRO A 14 -31.63 36.07 20.88
N TYR A 15 -32.13 36.98 21.73
CA TYR A 15 -33.53 37.06 22.14
C TYR A 15 -34.14 38.41 21.75
N ASP A 16 -35.27 38.38 21.05
CA ASP A 16 -36.00 39.56 20.60
C ASP A 16 -37.51 39.43 20.92
N PRO A 17 -37.98 40.04 22.03
CA PRO A 17 -39.38 39.98 22.43
C PRO A 17 -40.29 40.81 21.52
N GLU A 18 -39.75 41.79 20.78
CA GLU A 18 -40.50 42.69 19.90
C GLU A 18 -40.44 42.29 18.42
N GLN A 19 -39.98 41.07 18.13
CA GLN A 19 -39.98 40.50 16.78
C GLN A 19 -41.36 40.65 16.12
N ASP A 20 -41.36 41.00 14.84
CA ASP A 20 -42.59 41.20 14.08
C ASP A 20 -43.51 39.96 14.15
N VAL A 21 -44.80 40.22 14.34
CA VAL A 21 -45.81 39.18 14.54
C VAL A 21 -45.98 38.35 13.27
N GLN A 22 -45.83 38.96 12.10
CA GLN A 22 -45.96 38.28 10.82
C GLN A 22 -44.78 37.35 10.56
N GLU A 23 -43.55 37.82 10.77
CA GLU A 23 -42.34 36.98 10.69
C GLU A 23 -42.43 35.76 11.61
N LYS A 24 -42.84 35.99 12.86
CA LYS A 24 -43.05 34.93 13.86
C LYS A 24 -44.10 33.91 13.42
N ARG A 25 -45.19 34.37 12.82
CA ARG A 25 -46.26 33.51 12.31
C ARG A 25 -45.79 32.67 11.13
N ASP A 26 -45.05 33.26 10.20
CA ASP A 26 -44.51 32.57 9.03
C ASP A 26 -43.46 31.53 9.43
N LEU A 27 -42.60 31.86 10.40
CA LEU A 27 -41.61 30.95 10.94
C LEU A 27 -42.26 29.73 11.61
N ARG A 28 -43.28 29.93 12.45
CA ARG A 28 -44.08 28.85 13.04
C ARG A 28 -44.81 28.01 11.99
N LYS A 29 -45.29 28.63 10.91
CA LYS A 29 -45.94 27.93 9.80
C LYS A 29 -44.96 26.98 9.11
N LYS A 30 -43.73 27.44 8.84
CA LYS A 30 -42.66 26.63 8.23
C LYS A 30 -42.22 25.47 9.14
N TYR A 31 -42.04 25.71 10.43
CA TYR A 31 -41.72 24.63 11.38
C TYR A 31 -42.83 23.56 11.45
N ARG A 32 -44.10 23.97 11.45
CA ARG A 32 -45.22 23.01 11.40
C ARG A 32 -45.28 22.22 10.08
N GLN A 33 -44.84 22.82 8.97
CA GLN A 33 -44.71 22.11 7.70
C GLN A 33 -43.60 21.06 7.77
N LEU A 34 -42.43 21.41 8.31
CA LEU A 34 -41.33 20.45 8.52
C LEU A 34 -41.75 19.33 9.46
N GLU A 35 -42.39 19.65 10.58
CA GLU A 35 -42.89 18.67 11.55
C GLU A 35 -43.91 17.71 10.91
N LYS A 36 -44.80 18.21 10.05
CA LYS A 36 -45.75 17.38 9.31
C LYS A 36 -45.05 16.41 8.37
N LEU A 37 -44.04 16.86 7.63
CA LEU A 37 -43.24 15.99 6.77
C LEU A 37 -42.54 14.89 7.58
N THR A 38 -42.00 15.21 8.76
CA THR A 38 -41.37 14.22 9.64
C THR A 38 -42.37 13.26 10.28
N ALA A 39 -43.57 13.74 10.64
CA ALA A 39 -44.61 12.96 11.30
C ALA A 39 -45.38 12.02 10.37
N GLU A 40 -45.51 12.35 9.08
CA GLU A 40 -46.18 11.49 8.08
C GLU A 40 -45.38 10.21 7.78
N HIS A 41 -44.08 10.21 8.05
CA HIS A 41 -43.22 9.05 7.83
C HIS A 41 -42.97 8.25 9.12
N LEU A 42 -44.02 7.57 9.63
CA LEU A 42 -43.90 6.68 10.81
C LEU A 42 -42.99 5.46 10.59
N ARG A 43 -42.60 5.16 9.35
CA ARG A 43 -41.76 3.99 9.03
C ARG A 43 -40.42 4.45 8.45
N PRO A 44 -39.29 4.10 9.08
CA PRO A 44 -37.94 4.41 8.59
C PRO A 44 -37.63 3.91 7.17
N GLN A 45 -38.41 2.95 6.65
CA GLN A 45 -38.26 2.35 5.32
C GLN A 45 -38.79 3.23 4.18
N ASP A 46 -39.74 4.12 4.48
CA ASP A 46 -40.42 4.94 3.46
C ASP A 46 -39.73 6.30 3.24
N LEU A 47 -38.72 6.62 4.05
CA LEU A 47 -37.98 7.87 3.97
C LEU A 47 -36.76 7.70 3.10
N ASP A 48 -36.44 8.70 2.29
CA ASP A 48 -35.16 8.79 1.59
C ASP A 48 -34.09 9.45 2.48
N ALA A 49 -32.82 9.06 2.32
CA ALA A 49 -31.72 9.60 3.13
C ALA A 49 -31.48 11.08 2.80
N ASP A 50 -31.54 11.41 1.51
CA ASP A 50 -31.35 12.77 1.01
C ASP A 50 -32.44 13.72 1.51
N MET A 51 -33.66 13.21 1.68
CA MET A 51 -34.78 13.99 2.23
C MET A 51 -34.54 14.36 3.70
N LEU A 52 -33.99 13.45 4.52
CA LEU A 52 -33.62 13.75 5.90
C LEU A 52 -32.52 14.82 5.97
N VAL A 53 -31.52 14.74 5.10
CA VAL A 53 -30.46 15.75 5.00
C VAL A 53 -31.05 17.10 4.59
N TRP A 54 -31.96 17.13 3.62
CA TRP A 54 -32.67 18.33 3.21
C TRP A 54 -33.49 18.93 4.35
N GLN A 55 -34.20 18.13 5.14
CA GLN A 55 -34.94 18.61 6.31
C GLN A 55 -34.04 19.27 7.36
N ILE A 56 -32.87 18.70 7.64
CA ILE A 56 -31.89 19.28 8.56
C ILE A 56 -31.39 20.63 8.02
N ALA A 57 -31.04 20.71 6.73
CA ALA A 57 -30.59 21.95 6.11
C ALA A 57 -31.66 23.05 6.15
N GLN A 58 -32.93 22.70 5.93
CA GLN A 58 -34.05 23.65 6.04
C GLN A 58 -34.30 24.11 7.49
N ALA A 59 -34.16 23.21 8.47
CA ALA A 59 -34.25 23.59 9.88
C ALA A 59 -33.13 24.58 10.27
N ASP A 60 -31.90 24.33 9.84
CA ASP A 60 -30.74 25.19 10.12
C ASP A 60 -30.90 26.60 9.51
N GLU A 61 -31.44 26.69 8.29
CA GLU A 61 -31.77 27.98 7.67
C GLU A 61 -32.82 28.75 8.48
N LEU A 62 -33.85 28.06 8.99
CA LEU A 62 -34.90 28.67 9.82
C LEU A 62 -34.39 29.07 11.21
N PHE A 63 -33.42 28.32 11.76
CA PHE A 63 -32.86 28.59 13.08
C PHE A 63 -32.21 29.96 13.17
N SER A 64 -31.61 30.45 12.07
CA SER A 64 -31.05 31.81 11.98
C SER A 64 -32.06 32.93 12.31
N LYS A 65 -33.36 32.66 12.17
CA LYS A 65 -34.47 33.62 12.38
C LYS A 65 -35.19 33.40 13.72
N VAL A 66 -34.79 32.40 14.50
CA VAL A 66 -35.38 32.09 15.81
C VAL A 66 -34.83 33.06 16.83
N LYS A 67 -35.70 33.89 17.40
CA LYS A 67 -35.34 34.85 18.45
C LYS A 67 -36.15 34.68 19.73
N ASN A 68 -37.06 33.70 19.78
CA ASN A 68 -37.96 33.48 20.92
C ASN A 68 -37.95 32.01 21.38
N PRO A 69 -38.12 31.75 22.69
CA PRO A 69 -38.06 30.41 23.25
C PRO A 69 -39.15 29.48 22.69
N THR A 70 -40.32 30.03 22.35
CA THR A 70 -41.42 29.25 21.77
C THR A 70 -41.10 28.68 20.39
N GLU A 71 -40.30 29.37 19.59
CA GLU A 71 -39.87 28.84 18.29
C GLU A 71 -38.65 27.93 18.45
N ALA A 72 -37.76 28.22 19.39
CA ALA A 72 -36.68 27.32 19.76
C ALA A 72 -37.20 25.94 20.23
N THR A 73 -38.35 25.89 20.93
CA THR A 73 -39.00 24.62 21.28
C THR A 73 -39.53 23.84 20.07
N LEU A 74 -40.02 24.55 19.04
CA LEU A 74 -40.49 23.91 17.80
C LEU A 74 -39.31 23.34 17.01
N ASP A 75 -38.24 24.12 16.89
CA ASP A 75 -36.98 23.69 16.26
C ASP A 75 -36.40 22.44 16.94
N SER A 76 -36.28 22.47 18.28
CA SER A 76 -35.81 21.33 19.07
C SER A 76 -36.67 20.08 18.86
N THR A 77 -37.99 20.26 18.66
CA THR A 77 -38.91 19.14 18.40
C THR A 77 -38.68 18.54 17.02
N VAL A 78 -38.55 19.37 15.99
CA VAL A 78 -38.22 18.92 14.63
C VAL A 78 -36.88 18.20 14.61
N LEU A 79 -35.83 18.79 15.19
CA LEU A 79 -34.49 18.21 15.21
C LEU A 79 -34.47 16.87 15.94
N ARG A 80 -35.17 16.75 17.08
CA ARG A 80 -35.30 15.48 17.82
C ARG A 80 -35.98 14.40 16.97
N ASN A 81 -37.05 14.74 16.28
CA ASN A 81 -37.80 13.79 15.46
C ASN A 81 -36.97 13.31 14.26
N VAL A 82 -36.35 14.24 13.52
CA VAL A 82 -35.47 13.93 12.39
C VAL A 82 -34.25 13.12 12.84
N SER A 83 -33.66 13.45 13.98
CA SER A 83 -32.52 12.71 14.57
C SER A 83 -32.90 11.29 14.98
N SER A 84 -34.09 11.09 15.57
CA SER A 84 -34.57 9.76 15.94
C SER A 84 -34.80 8.88 14.71
N ILE A 85 -35.42 9.44 13.67
CA ILE A 85 -35.68 8.74 12.41
C ILE A 85 -34.37 8.42 11.69
N SER A 86 -33.46 9.38 11.59
CA SER A 86 -32.15 9.17 10.96
C SER A 86 -31.32 8.14 11.73
N ALA A 87 -31.37 8.09 13.06
CA ALA A 87 -30.71 7.04 13.85
C ALA A 87 -31.33 5.66 13.60
N GLN A 88 -32.67 5.56 13.56
CA GLN A 88 -33.35 4.30 13.23
C GLN A 88 -33.05 3.86 11.80
N LYS A 89 -33.04 4.79 10.84
CA LYS A 89 -32.70 4.53 9.45
C LYS A 89 -31.22 4.16 9.32
N ALA A 90 -30.29 4.81 10.01
CA ALA A 90 -28.88 4.43 10.02
C ALA A 90 -28.64 3.02 10.59
N ARG A 91 -29.43 2.61 11.61
CA ARG A 91 -29.42 1.23 12.12
C ARG A 91 -30.02 0.22 11.15
N ALA A 92 -31.07 0.62 10.42
CA ALA A 92 -31.72 -0.20 9.40
C ALA A 92 -30.96 -0.23 8.07
N MET A 93 -30.18 0.80 7.79
CA MET A 93 -29.13 0.84 6.77
C MET A 93 -28.08 -0.17 7.20
N LYS A 94 -28.32 -1.43 6.85
CA LYS A 94 -27.22 -2.37 6.74
C LYS A 94 -26.19 -1.69 5.84
N LEU A 95 -24.93 -1.59 6.30
CA LEU A 95 -23.75 -1.33 5.45
C LEU A 95 -23.52 -2.46 4.41
N GLY A 96 -24.58 -3.19 4.03
CA GLY A 96 -24.56 -4.45 3.33
C GLY A 96 -25.96 -5.05 3.21
N SER A 97 -26.95 -4.31 2.72
CA SER A 97 -28.12 -4.96 2.09
C SER A 97 -27.71 -5.43 0.69
N GLY A 98 -26.84 -6.44 0.70
CA GLY A 98 -25.83 -6.76 -0.32
C GLY A 98 -24.47 -7.03 0.33
N ALA A 99 -24.47 -7.47 1.60
CA ALA A 99 -23.27 -7.80 2.34
C ALA A 99 -22.49 -8.81 1.52
N PHE A 100 -21.23 -8.48 1.26
CA PHE A 100 -20.28 -9.36 0.62
C PHE A 100 -20.43 -10.79 1.16
N ASP A 101 -21.00 -11.66 0.35
CA ASP A 101 -21.12 -13.07 0.67
C ASP A 101 -19.78 -13.72 0.31
N MET A 102 -19.07 -14.15 1.35
CA MET A 102 -17.75 -14.75 1.21
C MET A 102 -17.84 -16.04 0.39
N ASP A 103 -18.90 -16.81 0.55
CA ASP A 103 -19.07 -18.10 -0.11
C ASP A 103 -19.38 -17.91 -1.59
N ASP A 104 -20.25 -16.95 -1.94
CA ASP A 104 -20.51 -16.55 -3.33
C ASP A 104 -19.26 -15.96 -4.00
N PHE A 105 -18.50 -15.12 -3.27
CA PHE A 105 -17.25 -14.56 -3.77
C PHE A 105 -16.21 -15.65 -4.06
N VAL A 106 -15.98 -16.57 -3.11
CA VAL A 106 -15.03 -17.69 -3.28
C VAL A 106 -15.47 -18.60 -4.42
N THR A 107 -16.77 -18.89 -4.50
CA THR A 107 -17.38 -19.68 -5.59
C THR A 107 -17.10 -19.06 -6.96
N LYS A 108 -17.36 -17.77 -7.11
CA LYS A 108 -17.09 -17.01 -8.34
C LYS A 108 -15.60 -16.90 -8.63
N LEU A 109 -14.77 -16.81 -7.60
CA LEU A 109 -13.31 -16.73 -7.72
C LEU A 109 -12.72 -18.04 -8.25
N ILE A 110 -13.12 -19.18 -7.69
CA ILE A 110 -12.70 -20.51 -8.15
C ILE A 110 -13.14 -20.75 -9.60
N SER A 111 -14.38 -20.39 -9.93
CA SER A 111 -14.88 -20.47 -11.31
C SER A 111 -14.06 -19.59 -12.27
N PHE A 112 -13.74 -18.35 -11.88
CA PHE A 112 -12.90 -17.46 -12.67
C PHE A 112 -11.47 -17.98 -12.89
N MET A 113 -10.94 -18.71 -11.90
CA MET A 113 -9.61 -19.32 -11.94
C MET A 113 -9.57 -20.64 -12.72
N GLY A 114 -10.69 -21.09 -13.28
CA GLY A 114 -10.79 -22.33 -14.07
C GLY A 114 -11.03 -23.59 -13.24
N GLY A 115 -11.26 -23.46 -11.93
CA GLY A 115 -11.45 -24.61 -11.04
C GLY A 115 -12.80 -25.32 -11.16
N ARG A 116 -13.63 -24.91 -12.13
CA ARG A 116 -14.86 -25.60 -12.51
C ARG A 116 -14.87 -25.76 -14.02
N GLN A 117 -14.22 -26.81 -14.50
CA GLN A 117 -14.47 -27.37 -15.82
C GLN A 117 -15.35 -28.61 -15.65
N CYS A 118 -16.54 -28.56 -16.25
CA CYS A 118 -17.51 -29.64 -16.51
C CYS A 118 -18.13 -30.41 -15.32
N LEU A 119 -19.31 -29.95 -14.88
CA LEU A 119 -20.46 -30.86 -14.68
C LEU A 119 -21.34 -30.81 -15.93
N GLU A 120 -20.75 -30.98 -17.11
CA GLU A 120 -21.49 -31.27 -18.33
C GLU A 120 -21.15 -32.72 -18.71
N ASP A 121 -22.11 -33.59 -18.42
CA ASP A 121 -22.42 -34.87 -19.05
C ASP A 121 -21.24 -35.71 -19.56
N ASN A 122 -20.70 -36.58 -18.69
CA ASN A 122 -20.15 -37.85 -19.14
C ASN A 122 -20.93 -38.97 -18.45
N GLU A 123 -21.84 -39.57 -19.20
CA GLU A 123 -22.73 -40.69 -18.83
C GLU A 123 -22.00 -42.04 -18.71
N ASP A 124 -20.68 -42.05 -18.44
CA ASP A 124 -19.91 -43.29 -18.32
C ASP A 124 -19.35 -43.42 -16.91
N GLY A 125 -19.98 -44.32 -16.15
CA GLY A 125 -19.64 -44.70 -14.77
C GLY A 125 -18.26 -45.32 -14.64
N SER A 126 -17.23 -44.48 -14.63
CA SER A 126 -15.95 -44.77 -14.01
C SER A 126 -15.86 -44.00 -12.71
N GLU A 127 -15.60 -44.70 -11.60
CA GLU A 127 -15.32 -44.11 -10.30
C GLU A 127 -14.13 -43.16 -10.46
N ILE A 128 -14.40 -41.86 -10.53
CA ILE A 128 -13.36 -40.82 -10.58
C ILE A 128 -12.67 -40.84 -9.22
N GLU A 129 -11.46 -41.38 -9.20
CA GLU A 129 -10.50 -41.19 -8.12
C GLU A 129 -10.40 -39.69 -7.85
N ALA A 130 -10.96 -39.28 -6.71
CA ALA A 130 -10.98 -37.90 -6.26
C ALA A 130 -9.57 -37.46 -5.87
N GLU A 131 -8.76 -37.03 -6.84
CA GLU A 131 -7.49 -36.31 -6.59
C GLU A 131 -6.87 -35.67 -7.85
N GLU A 132 -7.68 -35.23 -8.84
CA GLU A 132 -7.14 -34.28 -9.82
C GLU A 132 -6.98 -32.90 -9.14
N ASP A 133 -5.74 -32.61 -8.79
CA ASP A 133 -5.25 -31.33 -8.29
C ASP A 133 -5.78 -30.20 -9.21
N ILE A 134 -6.88 -29.55 -8.81
CA ILE A 134 -7.49 -28.48 -9.57
C ILE A 134 -6.49 -27.33 -9.64
N THR A 135 -5.74 -27.27 -10.74
CA THR A 135 -4.71 -26.25 -10.94
C THR A 135 -5.37 -24.89 -11.17
N LEU A 136 -5.52 -24.14 -10.09
CA LEU A 136 -6.12 -22.80 -10.13
C LEU A 136 -5.17 -21.80 -10.81
N HIS A 137 -5.67 -21.10 -11.83
CA HIS A 137 -4.93 -20.06 -12.55
C HIS A 137 -4.85 -18.74 -11.75
N TRP A 138 -3.94 -18.69 -10.78
CA TRP A 138 -3.71 -17.51 -9.92
C TRP A 138 -3.21 -16.27 -10.68
N ASP A 139 -2.62 -16.44 -11.86
CA ASP A 139 -2.15 -15.36 -12.72
C ASP A 139 -3.29 -14.46 -13.21
N LYS A 140 -4.46 -15.04 -13.52
CA LYS A 140 -5.64 -14.31 -14.00
C LYS A 140 -6.16 -13.32 -12.97
N ILE A 141 -6.25 -13.74 -11.71
CA ILE A 141 -6.67 -12.86 -10.62
C ILE A 141 -5.56 -11.87 -10.25
N GLY A 142 -4.30 -12.30 -10.28
CA GLY A 142 -3.14 -11.43 -10.04
C GLY A 142 -3.12 -10.21 -10.95
N ARG A 143 -3.37 -10.39 -12.26
CA ARG A 143 -3.46 -9.27 -13.22
C ARG A 143 -4.59 -8.28 -12.89
N LYS A 144 -5.78 -8.78 -12.51
CA LYS A 144 -6.91 -7.92 -12.10
C LYS A 144 -6.62 -7.18 -10.80
N ALA A 145 -5.99 -7.83 -9.83
CA ALA A 145 -5.62 -7.24 -8.55
C ALA A 145 -4.56 -6.15 -8.72
N LEU A 146 -3.54 -6.41 -9.56
CA LEU A 146 -2.48 -5.43 -9.86
C LEU A 146 -3.03 -4.14 -10.47
N ALA A 147 -4.02 -4.22 -11.36
CA ALA A 147 -4.66 -3.04 -11.95
C ALA A 147 -5.37 -2.12 -10.92
N LYS A 148 -5.66 -2.64 -9.71
CA LYS A 148 -6.29 -1.89 -8.62
C LYS A 148 -5.34 -1.62 -7.45
N SER A 149 -4.15 -2.20 -7.46
CA SER A 149 -3.16 -2.02 -6.42
C SER A 149 -2.14 -0.95 -6.82
N ARG A 150 -1.75 -0.09 -5.88
CA ARG A 150 -0.58 0.81 -6.04
C ARG A 150 0.72 0.13 -5.62
N ARG A 151 0.67 -1.19 -5.36
CA ARG A 151 1.79 -1.97 -4.85
C ARG A 151 2.66 -2.40 -6.03
N VAL A 152 3.93 -2.01 -5.99
CA VAL A 152 4.92 -2.46 -6.97
C VAL A 152 5.13 -3.98 -6.81
N PRO A 153 5.12 -4.76 -7.90
CA PRO A 153 5.50 -6.17 -7.83
C PRO A 153 6.91 -6.30 -7.23
N VAL A 154 7.01 -6.96 -6.09
CA VAL A 154 8.30 -7.24 -5.46
C VAL A 154 8.69 -8.66 -5.82
N THR A 155 9.92 -8.88 -6.27
CA THR A 155 10.48 -10.22 -6.46
C THR A 155 10.56 -10.89 -5.09
N HIS A 156 9.74 -11.91 -4.87
CA HIS A 156 9.83 -12.73 -3.66
C HIS A 156 10.85 -13.84 -3.93
N PHE A 157 11.94 -13.87 -3.17
CA PHE A 157 12.95 -14.95 -3.23
C PHE A 157 12.48 -16.26 -2.60
N MET A 158 11.23 -16.30 -2.15
CA MET A 158 10.57 -17.51 -1.72
C MET A 158 9.88 -18.09 -2.94
N LEU A 159 10.36 -19.25 -3.42
CA LEU A 159 9.46 -20.19 -4.11
C LEU A 159 8.23 -20.29 -3.21
N GLY A 160 7.11 -19.72 -3.66
CA GLY A 160 5.91 -19.63 -2.83
C GLY A 160 5.57 -21.01 -2.26
N PRO A 161 4.83 -21.09 -1.15
CA PRO A 161 4.50 -22.37 -0.51
C PRO A 161 3.78 -23.38 -1.43
N LEU A 162 3.37 -22.95 -2.64
CA LEU A 162 2.69 -23.73 -3.68
C LEU A 162 3.60 -24.23 -4.82
N SER A 163 4.88 -23.84 -4.87
CA SER A 163 5.82 -24.23 -5.95
C SER A 163 6.99 -25.08 -5.45
N ILE A 164 6.87 -25.64 -4.25
CA ILE A 164 7.79 -26.66 -3.77
C ILE A 164 7.38 -27.96 -4.45
N GLU A 165 7.95 -28.22 -5.63
CA GLU A 165 8.00 -29.58 -6.13
C GLU A 165 8.75 -30.41 -5.08
N GLN A 166 8.02 -31.27 -4.37
CA GLN A 166 8.65 -32.20 -3.44
C GLN A 166 9.65 -33.02 -4.24
N LYS A 167 10.95 -32.78 -4.01
CA LYS A 167 12.02 -33.55 -4.63
C LYS A 167 11.79 -35.02 -4.29
N LYS A 168 11.21 -35.77 -5.23
CA LYS A 168 11.06 -37.23 -5.11
C LYS A 168 12.47 -37.77 -4.90
N ARG A 169 12.79 -38.18 -3.67
CA ARG A 169 14.08 -38.78 -3.34
C ARG A 169 14.23 -39.99 -4.26
N SER A 170 15.11 -39.89 -5.25
CA SER A 170 15.56 -41.06 -5.99
C SER A 170 16.14 -42.01 -4.94
N GLN A 171 15.50 -43.16 -4.72
CA GLN A 171 16.09 -44.20 -3.89
C GLN A 171 17.40 -44.62 -4.55
N VAL A 172 18.51 -44.11 -4.02
CA VAL A 172 19.83 -44.60 -4.39
C VAL A 172 19.86 -46.05 -3.95
N LYS A 173 19.73 -46.98 -4.89
CA LYS A 173 20.05 -48.39 -4.64
C LYS A 173 21.53 -48.40 -4.28
N ARG A 174 21.81 -48.52 -2.98
CA ARG A 174 23.16 -48.73 -2.49
C ARG A 174 23.69 -49.99 -3.17
N GLN A 175 24.55 -49.84 -4.17
CA GLN A 175 25.34 -50.97 -4.65
C GLN A 175 26.14 -51.43 -3.44
N LYS A 176 25.98 -52.70 -3.09
CA LYS A 176 26.73 -53.33 -2.02
C LYS A 176 28.17 -53.40 -2.51
N GLU A 177 29.01 -52.47 -2.06
CA GLU A 177 30.45 -52.55 -2.26
C GLU A 177 30.93 -53.89 -1.69
N GLU A 178 31.43 -54.76 -2.57
CA GLU A 178 32.26 -55.88 -2.14
C GLU A 178 33.54 -55.28 -1.56
N LYS A 179 33.80 -55.57 -0.28
CA LYS A 179 35.03 -55.18 0.39
C LYS A 179 36.21 -55.89 -0.27
N VAL A 180 36.87 -55.24 -1.22
CA VAL A 180 38.25 -55.56 -1.57
C VAL A 180 39.11 -55.00 -0.44
N GLN A 181 39.79 -55.89 0.29
CA GLN A 181 40.78 -55.51 1.29
C GLN A 181 42.03 -55.01 0.55
N GLU A 182 42.14 -53.69 0.37
CA GLU A 182 43.42 -53.06 0.04
C GLU A 182 43.77 -52.01 1.08
N GLU A 183 45.07 -51.97 1.38
CA GLU A 183 45.70 -51.38 2.55
C GLU A 183 45.39 -49.90 2.77
N GLU A 184 45.20 -49.53 4.04
CA GLU A 184 44.93 -48.17 4.52
C GLU A 184 46.00 -47.17 4.03
N ARG A 185 45.69 -46.36 3.01
CA ARG A 185 46.48 -45.15 2.70
C ARG A 185 46.01 -43.99 3.57
N ARG A 186 46.93 -43.49 4.40
CA ARG A 186 46.74 -42.29 5.21
C ARG A 186 46.54 -41.05 4.33
N PRO A 187 45.69 -40.08 4.71
CA PRO A 187 45.55 -38.81 4.00
C PRO A 187 46.88 -38.04 3.96
N GLN A 188 47.24 -37.46 2.81
CA GLN A 188 48.40 -36.59 2.66
C GLN A 188 48.11 -35.20 3.27
N GLU A 189 49.08 -34.66 4.01
CA GLU A 189 49.07 -33.27 4.48
C GLU A 189 49.24 -32.31 3.29
N ILE A 190 48.23 -31.45 3.08
CA ILE A 190 48.27 -30.36 2.11
C ILE A 190 49.13 -29.24 2.72
N LYS A 191 50.20 -28.83 2.02
CA LYS A 191 51.03 -27.68 2.41
C LYS A 191 50.45 -26.39 1.84
N GLU A 192 50.73 -25.25 2.48
CA GLU A 192 50.22 -23.92 2.06
C GLU A 192 50.60 -23.52 0.63
N GLU A 193 51.59 -24.20 0.03
CA GLU A 193 52.10 -23.97 -1.33
C GLU A 193 51.23 -24.64 -2.43
N ASP A 194 50.41 -25.64 -2.07
CA ASP A 194 49.47 -26.31 -2.99
C ASP A 194 48.13 -25.54 -3.14
N ILE A 195 47.95 -24.47 -2.36
CA ILE A 195 46.87 -23.51 -2.55
C ILE A 195 47.32 -22.55 -3.64
N GLN A 196 47.03 -22.89 -4.90
CA GLN A 196 47.00 -21.90 -5.95
C GLN A 196 46.02 -20.80 -5.51
N ARG A 197 46.53 -19.67 -5.03
CA ARG A 197 45.74 -18.45 -4.86
C ARG A 197 45.26 -18.07 -6.24
N SER A 198 44.10 -18.57 -6.63
CA SER A 198 43.34 -18.08 -7.77
C SER A 198 43.26 -16.57 -7.60
N ASP A 199 43.91 -15.80 -8.47
CA ASP A 199 43.82 -14.35 -8.48
C ASP A 199 42.36 -13.95 -8.34
N ASN A 200 42.00 -13.38 -7.18
CA ASN A 200 40.62 -13.16 -6.81
C ASN A 200 39.94 -12.28 -7.87
N GLU A 201 38.96 -12.83 -8.58
CA GLU A 201 38.18 -12.15 -9.63
C GLU A 201 37.63 -10.79 -9.14
N THR A 202 37.30 -10.71 -7.85
CA THR A 202 36.90 -9.50 -7.12
C THR A 202 37.92 -8.36 -7.24
N THR A 203 39.21 -8.63 -7.11
CA THR A 203 40.26 -7.59 -7.18
C THR A 203 40.36 -6.99 -8.56
N LYS A 204 40.18 -7.80 -9.61
CA LYS A 204 40.16 -7.32 -11.00
C LYS A 204 38.93 -6.44 -11.24
N ASN A 205 37.76 -6.84 -10.78
CA ASN A 205 36.52 -6.08 -10.95
C ASN A 205 36.54 -4.73 -10.20
N VAL A 206 37.16 -4.67 -9.01
CA VAL A 206 37.35 -3.41 -8.28
C VAL A 206 38.22 -2.42 -9.06
N LEU A 207 39.31 -2.89 -9.69
CA LEU A 207 40.16 -2.05 -10.53
C LEU A 207 39.42 -1.54 -11.76
N ILE A 208 38.64 -2.40 -12.43
CA ILE A 208 37.83 -2.02 -13.59
C ILE A 208 36.84 -0.90 -13.22
N ILE A 209 36.17 -1.03 -12.07
CA ILE A 209 35.19 -0.03 -11.61
C ILE A 209 35.88 1.29 -11.25
N LYS A 210 37.09 1.23 -10.70
CA LYS A 210 37.91 2.42 -10.46
C LYS A 210 38.18 3.16 -11.77
N ASP A 211 38.72 2.47 -12.78
CA ASP A 211 39.02 3.06 -14.09
C ASP A 211 37.77 3.65 -14.76
N MET A 212 36.62 2.99 -14.62
CA MET A 212 35.34 3.52 -15.12
C MET A 212 34.94 4.82 -14.42
N LEU A 213 35.11 4.91 -13.09
CA LEU A 213 34.79 6.11 -12.32
C LEU A 213 35.70 7.28 -12.72
N GLU A 214 37.01 7.04 -12.89
CA GLU A 214 37.98 8.04 -13.33
C GLU A 214 37.63 8.61 -14.73
N SER A 215 37.20 7.75 -15.66
CA SER A 215 36.80 8.18 -17.01
C SER A 215 35.47 8.93 -17.07
N THR A 216 34.55 8.65 -16.13
CA THR A 216 33.18 9.21 -16.14
C THR A 216 33.10 10.52 -15.35
N GLY A 217 33.91 10.67 -14.31
CA GLY A 217 33.83 11.79 -13.36
C GLY A 217 32.70 11.63 -12.33
N PRO A 218 32.38 12.71 -11.57
CA PRO A 218 31.37 12.67 -10.52
C PRO A 218 29.99 12.24 -11.07
N ILE A 219 29.45 11.17 -10.50
CA ILE A 219 28.19 10.56 -10.97
C ILE A 219 27.31 10.13 -9.80
N ASN A 220 26.00 10.12 -10.01
CA ASN A 220 25.06 9.59 -9.04
C ASN A 220 25.30 8.08 -8.84
N LEU A 221 25.38 7.65 -7.56
CA LEU A 221 25.70 6.27 -7.19
C LEU A 221 24.78 5.27 -7.90
N PHE A 222 23.47 5.50 -7.89
CA PHE A 222 22.50 4.57 -8.47
C PHE A 222 22.62 4.50 -9.99
N LYS A 223 22.92 5.62 -10.64
CA LYS A 223 23.15 5.64 -12.09
C LYS A 223 24.40 4.86 -12.48
N PHE A 224 25.38 4.78 -11.59
CA PHE A 224 26.63 4.08 -11.83
C PHE A 224 26.53 2.56 -11.57
N ILE A 225 25.87 2.14 -10.49
CA ILE A 225 25.85 0.72 -10.08
C ILE A 225 24.72 -0.11 -10.70
N ILE A 226 23.59 0.51 -11.09
CA ILE A 226 22.39 -0.23 -11.51
C ILE A 226 22.54 -0.78 -12.93
N ASN A 227 22.44 -2.09 -13.07
CA ASN A 227 22.17 -2.76 -14.34
C ASN A 227 20.67 -3.07 -14.47
N PRO A 228 19.96 -2.52 -15.49
CA PRO A 228 18.53 -2.75 -15.69
C PRO A 228 18.17 -4.19 -16.09
N ASN A 229 19.14 -4.96 -16.57
CA ASN A 229 18.94 -6.33 -17.06
C ASN A 229 19.38 -7.40 -16.05
N ASP A 230 20.15 -7.03 -15.01
CA ASP A 230 20.64 -7.96 -13.99
C ASP A 230 20.75 -7.31 -12.60
N PHE A 231 19.89 -7.79 -11.69
CA PHE A 231 19.89 -7.34 -10.30
C PHE A 231 21.11 -7.86 -9.52
N ALA A 232 21.54 -9.09 -9.75
CA ALA A 232 22.67 -9.67 -9.02
C ALA A 232 23.94 -8.88 -9.32
N GLN A 233 24.17 -8.54 -10.58
CA GLN A 233 25.28 -7.68 -10.98
C GLN A 233 25.20 -6.29 -10.34
N SER A 234 24.00 -5.71 -10.18
CA SER A 234 23.85 -4.41 -9.50
C SER A 234 24.29 -4.47 -8.03
N VAL A 235 24.05 -5.59 -7.35
CA VAL A 235 24.51 -5.82 -5.98
C VAL A 235 26.02 -6.02 -5.93
N GLU A 236 26.60 -6.74 -6.89
CA GLU A 236 28.06 -6.88 -7.02
C GLU A 236 28.74 -5.54 -7.29
N ASN A 237 28.21 -4.73 -8.20
CA ASN A 237 28.69 -3.37 -8.48
C ASN A 237 28.72 -2.51 -7.22
N LEU A 238 27.66 -2.57 -6.41
CA LEU A 238 27.62 -1.87 -5.11
C LEU A 238 28.71 -2.38 -4.16
N PHE A 239 28.92 -3.70 -4.12
CA PHE A 239 29.95 -4.32 -3.29
C PHE A 239 31.36 -3.86 -3.70
N TYR A 240 31.65 -3.80 -5.00
CA TYR A 240 32.93 -3.29 -5.51
C TYR A 240 33.14 -1.80 -5.19
N VAL A 241 32.12 -0.96 -5.38
CA VAL A 241 32.18 0.47 -4.99
C VAL A 241 32.42 0.63 -3.49
N SER A 242 31.84 -0.24 -2.65
CA SER A 242 32.05 -0.20 -1.21
C SER A 242 33.52 -0.43 -0.81
N PHE A 243 34.27 -1.24 -1.57
CA PHE A 243 35.70 -1.41 -1.36
C PHE A 243 36.48 -0.15 -1.70
N LEU A 244 36.15 0.51 -2.81
CA LEU A 244 36.79 1.78 -3.19
C LEU A 244 36.57 2.87 -2.14
N ILE A 245 35.37 2.95 -1.57
CA ILE A 245 35.07 3.90 -0.48
C ILE A 245 35.85 3.54 0.78
N ARG A 246 35.86 2.27 1.19
CA ARG A 246 36.59 1.79 2.37
C ARG A 246 38.09 2.07 2.25
N ASP A 247 38.65 1.85 1.06
CA ASP A 247 40.08 1.99 0.80
C ASP A 247 40.47 3.46 0.51
N GLY A 248 39.51 4.39 0.51
CA GLY A 248 39.74 5.84 0.35
C GLY A 248 40.00 6.29 -1.09
N GLU A 249 39.77 5.41 -2.06
CA GLU A 249 39.96 5.63 -3.50
C GLU A 249 38.73 6.25 -4.16
N CYS A 250 37.59 6.31 -3.46
CA CYS A 250 36.35 6.95 -3.89
C CYS A 250 35.73 7.74 -2.73
N ALA A 251 35.25 8.95 -3.01
CA ALA A 251 34.45 9.74 -2.08
C ALA A 251 32.96 9.50 -2.32
N PHE A 252 32.19 9.46 -1.24
CA PHE A 252 30.73 9.40 -1.26
C PHE A 252 30.16 10.62 -0.54
N GLU A 253 29.34 11.39 -1.23
CA GLU A 253 28.75 12.63 -0.73
C GLU A 253 27.26 12.67 -1.06
N ILE A 254 26.47 13.26 -0.17
CA ILE A 254 25.05 13.53 -0.42
C ILE A 254 24.94 15.03 -0.71
N THR A 255 24.40 15.38 -1.88
CA THR A 255 24.21 16.77 -2.27
C THR A 255 23.15 17.46 -1.40
N GLU A 256 23.08 18.79 -1.45
CA GLU A 256 22.02 19.56 -0.76
C GLU A 256 20.60 19.17 -1.21
N GLU A 257 20.46 18.63 -2.42
CA GLU A 257 19.21 18.12 -2.99
C GLU A 257 18.88 16.68 -2.53
N GLY A 258 19.77 16.04 -1.77
CA GLY A 258 19.60 14.70 -1.23
C GLY A 258 20.08 13.56 -2.14
N ASP A 259 20.77 13.88 -3.23
CA ASP A 259 21.24 12.87 -4.19
C ASP A 259 22.59 12.27 -3.77
N PRO A 260 22.74 10.93 -3.77
CA PRO A 260 24.01 10.28 -3.48
C PRO A 260 24.94 10.34 -4.69
N MET A 261 26.07 10.99 -4.52
CA MET A 261 27.11 11.17 -5.53
C MET A 261 28.38 10.43 -5.13
N ILE A 262 29.03 9.82 -6.10
CA ILE A 262 30.38 9.26 -5.99
C ILE A 262 31.34 10.02 -6.89
N SER A 263 32.56 10.25 -6.41
CA SER A 263 33.60 10.97 -7.13
C SER A 263 34.98 10.53 -6.69
N GLU A 264 36.02 10.92 -7.44
CA GLU A 264 37.40 10.76 -6.99
C GLU A 264 37.65 11.55 -5.69
N PRO A 265 38.52 11.06 -4.81
CA PRO A 265 38.88 11.80 -3.60
C PRO A 265 39.57 13.13 -3.96
N TYR A 266 39.13 14.22 -3.33
CA TYR A 266 39.68 15.58 -3.50
C TYR A 266 41.21 15.71 -3.30
N LEU A 267 41.87 14.66 -2.79
CA LEU A 267 43.31 14.58 -2.58
C LEU A 267 44.14 14.53 -3.87
N SER A 268 43.53 14.30 -5.05
CA SER A 268 44.23 14.35 -6.34
C SER A 268 44.59 15.77 -6.81
N TYR A 269 44.00 16.83 -6.21
CA TYR A 269 44.20 18.24 -6.61
C TYR A 269 45.23 19.02 -5.78
N LEU A 270 45.98 18.38 -4.89
CA LEU A 270 47.07 19.02 -4.14
C LEU A 270 48.44 18.48 -4.59
N PRO A 271 49.17 19.18 -5.49
CA PRO A 271 50.48 18.75 -6.00
C PRO A 271 51.55 18.49 -4.92
N TRP A 272 51.34 18.94 -3.68
CA TRP A 272 52.33 18.81 -2.59
C TRP A 272 52.26 17.48 -1.84
N MET A 273 51.14 16.74 -1.86
CA MET A 273 51.03 15.46 -1.12
C MET A 273 51.67 14.27 -1.84
N LEU A 274 51.77 14.30 -3.18
CA LEU A 274 52.49 13.28 -3.96
C LEU A 274 54.00 13.27 -3.69
N SER A 275 54.56 14.33 -3.09
CA SER A 275 55.97 14.39 -2.71
C SER A 275 56.27 13.72 -1.36
N CYS A 276 55.30 13.51 -0.48
CA CYS A 276 55.54 12.91 0.84
C CYS A 276 55.53 11.37 0.82
N SER A 277 54.82 10.73 -0.12
CA SER A 277 54.74 9.26 -0.17
C SER A 277 56.03 8.60 -0.72
N LYS A 278 56.79 9.29 -1.58
CA LYS A 278 58.02 8.72 -2.17
C LYS A 278 59.27 8.78 -1.26
N ASN A 279 59.22 9.44 -0.10
CA ASN A 279 60.37 9.58 0.81
C ASN A 279 60.25 8.77 2.12
N SER A 280 59.26 7.87 2.23
CA SER A 280 59.09 6.98 3.39
C SER A 280 59.52 5.53 3.10
N ALA A 281 60.27 5.30 2.02
CA ALA A 281 60.89 4.02 1.70
C ALA A 281 62.39 4.22 1.43
N LEU A 282 63.12 4.60 2.48
CA LEU A 282 64.53 4.32 2.70
C LEU A 282 64.74 4.01 4.18
#